data_AF-A0A142F481-F1
#
_entry.id   AF-A0A142F481-F1
#
_cell.length_a   1.000
_cell.length_b   1.000
_cell.length_c   1.000
_cell.angle_alpha   90.00
_cell.angle_beta   90.00
_cell.angle_gamma   90.00
#
_symmetry.space_group_name_H-M   'P 1'
#
loop_
_entity.id
_entity.type
_entity.pdbx_description
1 polymer ?
#
loop_
_entity_poly.entity_id
_entity_poly.type
_entity_poly.pdbx_seq_one_letter_code
_entity_poly.pdbx_strand_id
1 'polypeptide(L)'
;YNIKENFIGYQKSMKELYDEFVKSYKVIETNAAKVAEGTVKYDEAKSLREEAQRAEININNKEETAKTNLNKIKQNEFMNFLFHTKEHVDKIQKACEQENAKIGEGHEYIKKIIIKIRKLTDEKNVFETLNTAKEKNNEIKKSSQQCNKNEAHNAFGKMIKASNFMGIKILTSLGSELSPEMHLET
;
A
#
# COMPACT_ATOMS: atom_id res chain seq x y z
N TYR A 1 -15.45 -0.57 -6.82
CA TYR A 1 -14.14 -0.47 -7.48
C TYR A 1 -13.35 -1.73 -7.15
N ASN A 2 -12.95 -2.54 -8.13
CA ASN A 2 -12.25 -3.81 -7.90
C ASN A 2 -10.80 -3.71 -8.37
N ILE A 3 -9.91 -3.36 -7.45
CA ILE A 3 -8.47 -3.20 -7.72
C ILE A 3 -7.86 -4.45 -8.35
N LYS A 4 -8.31 -5.65 -7.94
CA LYS A 4 -7.75 -6.91 -8.44
C LYS A 4 -8.07 -7.11 -9.92
N GLU A 5 -9.32 -6.89 -10.32
CA GLU A 5 -9.74 -7.00 -11.72
C GLU A 5 -9.04 -5.96 -12.60
N ASN A 6 -8.95 -4.72 -12.14
CA ASN A 6 -8.24 -3.67 -12.87
C ASN A 6 -6.77 -4.00 -13.04
N PHE A 7 -6.10 -4.48 -11.99
CA PHE A 7 -4.70 -4.88 -12.04
C PHE A 7 -4.44 -6.01 -13.04
N ILE A 8 -5.32 -7.03 -13.05
CA ILE A 8 -5.26 -8.11 -14.05
C ILE A 8 -5.43 -7.55 -15.46
N GLY A 9 -6.38 -6.61 -15.65
CA GLY A 9 -6.57 -5.91 -16.92
C GLY A 9 -5.31 -5.19 -17.39
N TYR A 10 -4.66 -4.42 -16.50
CA TYR A 10 -3.42 -3.73 -16.81
C TYR A 10 -2.27 -4.67 -17.14
N GLN A 11 -2.12 -5.78 -16.40
CA GLN A 11 -1.12 -6.79 -16.70
C GLN A 11 -1.31 -7.38 -18.09
N LYS A 12 -2.56 -7.68 -18.46
CA LYS A 12 -2.90 -8.19 -19.79
C LYS A 12 -2.54 -7.19 -20.88
N SER A 13 -2.97 -5.93 -20.75
CA SER A 13 -2.68 -4.90 -21.77
C SER A 13 -1.19 -4.61 -21.90
N MET A 14 -0.43 -4.60 -20.80
CA MET A 14 1.03 -4.43 -20.85
C MET A 14 1.72 -5.62 -21.50
N LYS A 15 1.23 -6.85 -21.25
CA LYS A 15 1.75 -8.05 -21.89
C LYS A 15 1.49 -8.04 -23.40
N GLU A 16 0.30 -7.64 -23.83
CA GLU A 16 -0.03 -7.52 -25.26
C GLU A 16 0.89 -6.51 -25.97
N LEU A 17 1.14 -5.35 -25.35
CA LEU A 17 2.10 -4.36 -25.87
C LEU A 17 3.53 -4.93 -25.96
N TYR A 18 3.96 -5.67 -24.94
CA TYR A 18 5.26 -6.32 -24.93
C TYR A 18 5.39 -7.36 -26.05
N ASP A 19 4.40 -8.23 -26.21
CA ASP A 19 4.40 -9.27 -27.24
C ASP A 19 4.44 -8.65 -28.66
N GLU A 20 3.74 -7.53 -28.87
CA GLU A 20 3.78 -6.77 -30.13
C GLU A 20 5.11 -6.05 -30.37
N PHE A 21 5.72 -5.49 -29.32
CA PHE A 21 7.06 -4.90 -29.37
C PHE A 21 8.08 -5.96 -29.79
N VAL A 22 8.07 -7.14 -29.14
CA VAL A 22 8.99 -8.24 -29.43
C VAL A 22 8.87 -8.70 -30.88
N LYS A 23 7.63 -8.80 -31.41
CA LYS A 23 7.40 -9.15 -32.81
C LYS A 23 8.03 -8.14 -33.77
N SER A 24 7.78 -6.85 -33.55
CA SER A 24 8.34 -5.79 -34.40
C SER A 24 9.87 -5.74 -34.31
N TYR A 25 10.43 -5.90 -33.12
CA TYR A 25 11.87 -5.93 -32.91
C TYR A 25 12.53 -7.08 -33.67
N LYS A 26 11.93 -8.28 -33.63
CA LYS A 26 12.42 -9.45 -34.35
C LYS A 26 12.44 -9.25 -35.88
N VAL A 27 11.46 -8.52 -36.43
CA VAL A 27 11.43 -8.17 -37.87
C VAL A 27 12.62 -7.28 -38.21
N ILE A 28 12.86 -6.24 -37.41
CA ILE A 28 14.00 -5.33 -37.61
C ILE A 28 15.32 -6.10 -37.54
N GLU A 29 15.51 -6.89 -36.48
CA GLU A 29 16.71 -7.70 -36.26
C GLU A 29 16.98 -8.67 -37.42
N THR A 30 15.96 -9.43 -37.82
CA THR A 30 16.06 -10.43 -38.90
C THR A 30 16.40 -9.76 -40.24
N ASN A 31 15.71 -8.67 -40.57
CA ASN A 31 15.90 -7.98 -41.85
C ASN A 31 17.26 -7.27 -41.89
N ALA A 32 17.68 -6.65 -40.79
CA ALA A 32 19.00 -6.03 -40.69
C ALA A 32 20.13 -7.07 -40.81
N ALA A 33 20.00 -8.22 -40.16
CA ALA A 33 20.96 -9.31 -40.25
C ALA A 33 21.10 -9.83 -41.69
N LYS A 34 19.98 -10.10 -42.38
CA LYS A 34 19.99 -10.54 -43.78
C LYS A 34 20.67 -9.54 -44.73
N VAL A 35 20.40 -8.25 -44.56
CA VAL A 35 21.07 -7.22 -45.38
C VAL A 35 22.56 -7.15 -45.07
N ALA A 36 22.96 -7.33 -43.81
CA ALA A 36 24.36 -7.30 -43.38
C ALA A 36 25.21 -8.47 -43.92
N GLU A 37 24.58 -9.58 -44.33
CA GLU A 37 25.26 -10.71 -44.98
C GLU A 37 25.87 -10.32 -46.34
N GLY A 38 25.41 -9.22 -46.96
CA GLY A 38 26.00 -8.68 -48.19
C GLY A 38 25.77 -9.50 -49.46
N THR A 39 25.01 -10.60 -49.37
CA THR A 39 24.68 -11.51 -50.48
C THR A 39 23.35 -11.17 -51.16
N VAL A 40 22.56 -10.28 -50.56
CA VAL A 40 21.22 -9.90 -50.98
C VAL A 40 21.26 -8.86 -52.11
N LYS A 41 20.45 -9.04 -53.16
CA LYS A 41 20.37 -8.08 -54.27
C LYS A 41 19.79 -6.74 -53.80
N TYR A 42 20.16 -5.66 -54.48
CA TYR A 42 19.74 -4.30 -54.12
C TYR A 42 18.22 -4.14 -53.91
N ASP A 43 17.40 -4.65 -54.83
CA ASP A 43 15.94 -4.52 -54.74
C ASP A 43 15.35 -5.26 -53.53
N GLU A 44 15.92 -6.43 -53.21
CA GLU A 44 15.52 -7.22 -52.05
C GLU A 44 15.99 -6.56 -50.75
N ALA A 45 17.21 -6.03 -50.72
CA ALA A 45 17.73 -5.26 -49.59
C ALA A 45 16.90 -3.99 -49.33
N LYS A 46 16.44 -3.31 -50.39
CA LYS A 46 15.53 -2.17 -50.30
C LYS A 46 14.18 -2.58 -49.68
N SER A 47 13.60 -3.69 -50.13
CA SER A 47 12.33 -4.21 -49.58
C SER A 47 12.43 -4.56 -48.09
N LEU A 48 13.50 -5.27 -47.69
CA LEU A 48 13.78 -5.62 -46.30
C LEU A 48 13.95 -4.38 -45.40
N ARG A 49 14.63 -3.35 -45.91
CA ARG A 49 14.79 -2.07 -45.21
C ARG A 49 13.45 -1.37 -45.00
N GLU A 50 12.61 -1.29 -46.02
CA GLU A 50 11.28 -0.66 -45.92
C GLU A 50 10.37 -1.40 -44.91
N GLU A 51 10.47 -2.73 -44.84
CA GLU A 51 9.76 -3.52 -43.84
C GLU A 51 10.27 -3.26 -42.41
N ALA A 52 11.59 -3.19 -42.22
CA ALA A 52 12.17 -2.84 -40.93
C ALA A 52 11.75 -1.43 -40.48
N GLN A 53 11.70 -0.45 -41.39
CA GLN A 53 11.22 0.90 -41.11
C GLN A 53 9.75 0.93 -40.69
N ARG A 54 8.88 0.12 -41.33
CA ARG A 54 7.48 -0.01 -40.90
C ARG A 54 7.38 -0.61 -39.48
N ALA A 55 8.21 -1.60 -39.17
CA ALA A 55 8.27 -2.21 -37.84
C ALA A 55 8.79 -1.22 -36.76
N GLU A 56 9.75 -0.36 -37.11
CA GLU A 56 10.27 0.70 -36.23
C GLU A 56 9.17 1.71 -35.86
N ILE A 57 8.40 2.17 -36.84
CA ILE A 57 7.25 3.07 -36.60
C ILE A 57 6.25 2.40 -35.65
N ASN A 58 5.98 1.10 -35.82
CA ASN A 58 5.13 0.34 -34.91
C ASN A 58 5.69 0.32 -33.48
N ILE A 59 6.98 0.07 -33.30
CA ILE A 59 7.62 0.09 -31.97
C ILE A 59 7.45 1.44 -31.29
N ASN A 60 7.77 2.54 -31.98
CA ASN A 60 7.70 3.89 -31.41
C ASN A 60 6.27 4.23 -30.93
N ASN A 61 5.25 3.86 -31.71
CA ASN A 61 3.85 4.03 -31.31
C ASN A 61 3.49 3.21 -30.06
N LYS A 62 4.06 2.00 -29.90
CA LYS A 62 3.80 1.13 -28.75
C LYS A 62 4.50 1.62 -27.50
N GLU A 63 5.69 2.19 -27.62
CA GLU A 63 6.39 2.85 -26.51
C GLU A 63 5.54 3.99 -25.92
N GLU A 64 5.00 4.87 -26.77
CA GLU A 64 4.13 5.96 -26.33
C GLU A 64 2.82 5.46 -25.71
N THR A 65 2.27 4.38 -26.25
CA THR A 65 1.09 3.72 -25.65
C THR A 65 1.41 3.13 -24.28
N ALA A 66 2.57 2.50 -24.11
CA ALA A 66 3.03 1.96 -22.84
C ALA A 66 3.23 3.06 -21.79
N LYS A 67 3.87 4.19 -22.16
CA LYS A 67 4.01 5.37 -21.30
C LYS A 67 2.65 5.91 -20.85
N THR A 68 1.72 6.02 -21.79
CA THR A 68 0.36 6.50 -21.51
C THR A 68 -0.39 5.55 -20.56
N ASN A 69 -0.31 4.24 -20.79
CA ASN A 69 -0.93 3.24 -19.93
C ASN A 69 -0.32 3.26 -18.53
N LEU A 70 1.00 3.36 -18.42
CA LEU A 70 1.68 3.49 -17.13
C LEU A 70 1.20 4.73 -16.37
N ASN A 71 1.08 5.87 -17.04
CA ASN A 71 0.57 7.10 -16.42
C ASN A 71 -0.88 6.95 -15.94
N LYS A 72 -1.75 6.29 -16.69
CA LYS A 72 -3.14 6.02 -16.27
C LYS A 72 -3.20 5.09 -15.05
N ILE A 73 -2.41 4.02 -15.03
CA ILE A 73 -2.30 3.10 -13.88
C ILE A 73 -1.84 3.88 -12.66
N LYS A 74 -0.77 4.66 -12.82
CA LYS A 74 -0.23 5.54 -11.78
C LYS A 74 -1.26 6.51 -11.25
N GLN A 75 -2.06 7.17 -12.08
CA GLN A 75 -3.06 8.13 -11.60
C GLN A 75 -4.24 7.44 -10.89
N ASN A 76 -4.75 6.34 -11.45
CA ASN A 76 -5.99 5.74 -10.98
C ASN A 76 -5.77 4.77 -9.82
N GLU A 77 -4.89 3.79 -9.97
CA GLU A 77 -4.74 2.71 -8.99
C GLU A 77 -4.01 3.17 -7.73
N PHE A 78 -3.03 4.07 -7.89
CA PHE A 78 -2.27 4.56 -6.75
C PHE A 78 -3.11 5.45 -5.83
N MET A 79 -3.88 6.38 -6.38
CA MET A 79 -4.77 7.22 -5.57
C MET A 79 -5.78 6.36 -4.82
N ASN A 80 -6.34 5.35 -5.48
CA ASN A 80 -7.26 4.42 -4.83
C ASN A 80 -6.57 3.57 -3.75
N PHE A 81 -5.33 3.13 -3.97
CA PHE A 81 -4.53 2.48 -2.92
C PHE A 81 -4.30 3.39 -1.72
N LEU A 82 -3.94 4.66 -1.95
CA LEU A 82 -3.75 5.64 -0.88
C LEU A 82 -5.03 5.87 -0.08
N PHE A 83 -6.16 6.09 -0.76
CA PHE A 83 -7.44 6.30 -0.08
C PHE A 83 -7.86 5.08 0.74
N HIS A 84 -7.75 3.87 0.19
CA HIS A 84 -8.07 2.65 0.93
C HIS A 84 -7.13 2.41 2.12
N THR A 85 -5.84 2.68 1.96
CA THR A 85 -4.88 2.53 3.07
C THR A 85 -5.15 3.56 4.16
N LYS A 86 -5.46 4.81 3.79
CA LYS A 86 -5.89 5.85 4.74
C LYS A 86 -7.15 5.41 5.49
N GLU A 87 -8.19 4.99 4.77
CA GLU A 87 -9.44 4.53 5.40
C GLU A 87 -9.21 3.37 6.38
N HIS A 88 -8.30 2.47 6.04
CA HIS A 88 -7.94 1.35 6.92
C HIS A 88 -7.21 1.82 8.18
N VAL A 89 -6.24 2.73 8.04
CA VAL A 89 -5.52 3.33 9.18
C VAL A 89 -6.48 4.14 10.06
N ASP A 90 -7.37 4.96 9.48
CA ASP A 90 -8.38 5.74 10.21
C ASP A 90 -9.32 4.83 11.03
N LYS A 91 -9.68 3.66 10.50
CA LYS A 91 -10.48 2.66 11.25
C LYS A 91 -9.71 2.09 12.44
N ILE A 92 -8.43 1.77 12.25
CA ILE A 92 -7.59 1.27 13.35
C ILE A 92 -7.41 2.36 14.41
N GLN A 93 -7.17 3.60 14.01
CA GLN A 93 -7.07 4.74 14.93
C GLN A 93 -8.34 4.86 15.79
N LYS A 94 -9.52 4.89 15.16
CA LYS A 94 -10.80 4.97 15.88
C LYS A 94 -11.01 3.81 16.85
N ALA A 95 -10.62 2.60 16.47
CA ALA A 95 -10.70 1.44 17.35
C ALA A 95 -9.80 1.60 18.58
N CYS A 96 -8.55 2.04 18.40
CA CYS A 96 -7.64 2.28 19.52
C CYS A 96 -8.07 3.48 20.39
N GLU A 97 -8.66 4.53 19.82
CA GLU A 97 -9.26 5.64 20.59
C GLU A 97 -10.41 5.16 21.48
N GLN A 98 -11.29 4.31 20.95
CA GLN A 98 -12.39 3.69 21.71
C GLN A 98 -11.90 2.77 22.82
N GLU A 99 -10.85 1.98 22.58
CA GLU A 99 -10.24 1.14 23.61
C GLU A 99 -9.58 1.98 24.72
N ASN A 100 -8.83 3.03 24.35
CA ASN A 100 -8.22 3.93 25.31
C ASN A 100 -9.27 4.64 26.18
N ALA A 101 -10.40 5.05 25.60
CA ALA A 101 -11.50 5.63 26.36
C ALA A 101 -12.05 4.65 27.41
N LYS A 102 -12.30 3.39 27.03
CA LYS A 102 -12.76 2.34 27.96
C LYS A 102 -11.77 2.07 29.09
N ILE A 103 -10.47 2.09 28.80
CA ILE A 103 -9.42 1.94 29.81
C ILE A 103 -9.49 3.11 30.81
N GLY A 104 -9.61 4.35 30.31
CA GLY A 104 -9.73 5.55 31.14
C GLY A 104 -10.95 5.51 32.07
N GLU A 105 -12.12 5.16 31.51
CA GLU A 105 -13.35 4.97 32.30
C GLU A 105 -13.21 3.88 33.36
N GLY A 106 -12.56 2.77 33.00
CA GLY A 106 -12.29 1.67 33.92
C GLY A 106 -11.36 2.08 35.07
N HIS A 107 -10.30 2.86 34.78
CA HIS A 107 -9.40 3.40 35.80
C HIS A 107 -10.14 4.34 36.76
N GLU A 108 -10.97 5.25 36.25
CA GLU A 108 -11.77 6.15 37.10
C GLU A 108 -12.81 5.38 37.94
N TYR A 109 -13.38 4.30 37.40
CA TYR A 109 -14.27 3.42 38.16
C TYR A 109 -13.54 2.73 39.33
N ILE A 110 -12.36 2.15 39.08
CA ILE A 110 -11.53 1.54 40.13
C ILE A 110 -11.15 2.57 41.20
N LYS A 111 -10.78 3.79 40.79
CA LYS A 111 -10.45 4.88 41.72
C LYS A 111 -11.63 5.23 42.63
N LYS A 112 -12.86 5.31 42.08
CA LYS A 112 -14.09 5.48 42.87
C LYS A 112 -14.31 4.33 43.85
N ILE A 113 -14.06 3.08 43.42
CA ILE A 113 -14.15 1.92 44.30
C ILE A 113 -13.16 2.01 45.46
N ILE A 114 -11.89 2.36 45.19
CA ILE A 114 -10.86 2.50 46.24
C ILE A 114 -11.26 3.57 47.26
N ILE A 115 -11.81 4.70 46.81
CA ILE A 115 -12.32 5.75 47.70
C ILE A 115 -13.48 5.22 48.55
N LYS A 116 -14.37 4.40 47.99
CA LYS A 116 -15.48 3.77 48.72
C LYS A 116 -14.96 2.81 49.79
N ILE A 117 -13.97 1.97 49.47
CA ILE A 117 -13.35 1.02 50.41
C ILE A 117 -12.81 1.75 51.65
N ARG A 118 -12.15 2.91 51.47
CA ARG A 118 -11.62 3.71 52.60
C ARG A 118 -12.67 4.16 53.61
N LYS A 119 -13.95 4.15 53.24
CA LYS A 119 -15.07 4.57 54.09
C LYS A 119 -15.83 3.39 54.72
N LEU A 120 -15.49 2.15 54.35
CA LEU A 120 -16.12 0.96 54.90
C LEU A 120 -15.41 0.55 56.19
N THR A 121 -16.20 0.14 57.19
CA THR A 121 -15.72 -0.35 58.48
C THR A 121 -15.88 -1.86 58.66
N ASP A 122 -16.66 -2.49 57.78
CA ASP A 122 -16.93 -3.93 57.79
C ASP A 122 -16.02 -4.69 56.82
N GLU A 123 -15.32 -5.70 57.34
CA GLU A 123 -14.27 -6.43 56.64
C GLU A 123 -14.81 -7.25 55.45
N LYS A 124 -16.03 -7.82 55.59
CA LYS A 124 -16.68 -8.57 54.51
C LYS A 124 -17.04 -7.67 53.33
N ASN A 125 -17.63 -6.51 53.60
CA ASN A 125 -17.96 -5.51 52.57
C ASN A 125 -16.71 -4.94 51.89
N VAL A 126 -15.61 -4.76 52.63
CA VAL A 126 -14.31 -4.37 52.06
C VAL A 126 -13.82 -5.42 51.07
N PHE A 127 -13.87 -6.70 51.44
CA PHE A 127 -13.40 -7.79 50.60
C PHE A 127 -14.22 -7.94 49.32
N GLU A 128 -15.55 -7.90 49.42
CA GLU A 128 -16.44 -7.96 48.25
C GLU A 128 -16.18 -6.79 47.29
N THR A 129 -16.06 -5.58 47.83
CA THR A 129 -15.79 -4.36 47.04
C THR A 129 -14.40 -4.42 46.37
N LEU A 130 -13.40 -4.99 47.04
CA LEU A 130 -12.07 -5.20 46.47
C LEU A 130 -12.07 -6.21 45.32
N ASN A 131 -12.89 -7.26 45.41
CA ASN A 131 -13.04 -8.23 44.32
C ASN A 131 -13.64 -7.58 43.06
N THR A 132 -14.64 -6.71 43.20
CA THR A 132 -15.17 -5.94 42.06
C THR A 132 -14.09 -5.07 41.38
N ALA A 133 -13.20 -4.45 42.15
CA ALA A 133 -12.08 -3.69 41.59
C ALA A 133 -11.08 -4.60 40.84
N LYS A 134 -10.78 -5.79 41.37
CA LYS A 134 -9.92 -6.79 40.71
C LYS A 134 -10.53 -7.30 39.40
N GLU A 135 -11.82 -7.61 39.39
CA GLU A 135 -12.53 -8.03 38.18
C GLU A 135 -12.47 -6.95 37.11
N LYS A 136 -12.75 -5.69 37.47
CA LYS A 136 -12.66 -4.58 36.52
C LYS A 136 -11.25 -4.38 35.99
N ASN A 137 -10.24 -4.49 36.85
CA ASN A 137 -8.84 -4.39 36.43
C ASN A 137 -8.46 -5.50 35.43
N ASN A 138 -8.96 -6.72 35.63
CA ASN A 138 -8.74 -7.84 34.71
C ASN A 138 -9.44 -7.63 33.36
N GLU A 139 -10.64 -7.04 33.33
CA GLU A 139 -11.30 -6.63 32.07
C GLU A 139 -10.45 -5.63 31.30
N ILE A 140 -9.99 -4.56 31.97
CA ILE A 140 -9.16 -3.50 31.36
C ILE A 140 -7.86 -4.08 30.80
N LYS A 141 -7.20 -4.96 31.55
CA LYS A 141 -5.95 -5.62 31.12
C LYS A 141 -6.12 -6.48 29.88
N LYS A 142 -7.29 -7.10 29.68
CA LYS A 142 -7.61 -7.84 28.46
C LYS A 142 -7.82 -6.88 27.27
N SER A 143 -8.52 -5.77 27.48
CA SER A 143 -8.75 -4.76 26.44
C SER A 143 -7.46 -4.03 26.02
N SER A 144 -6.53 -3.74 26.94
CA SER A 144 -5.27 -3.07 26.61
C SER A 144 -4.35 -3.89 25.70
N GLN A 145 -4.60 -5.19 25.54
CA GLN A 145 -3.84 -6.09 24.67
C GLN A 145 -4.39 -6.16 23.24
N GLN A 146 -5.53 -5.51 22.95
CA GLN A 146 -6.23 -5.63 21.67
C GLN A 146 -5.89 -4.55 20.63
N CYS A 147 -5.26 -3.43 21.02
CA CYS A 147 -4.88 -2.40 20.05
C CYS A 147 -3.78 -2.96 19.12
N ASN A 148 -4.15 -3.22 17.87
CA ASN A 148 -3.32 -3.80 16.80
C ASN A 148 -2.25 -2.80 16.29
N LYS A 149 -1.40 -2.30 17.20
CA LYS A 149 -0.32 -1.35 16.91
C LYS A 149 0.59 -1.85 15.78
N ASN A 150 0.87 -3.16 15.75
CA ASN A 150 1.69 -3.78 14.70
C ASN A 150 1.00 -3.75 13.32
N GLU A 151 -0.32 -3.91 13.29
CA GLU A 151 -1.08 -3.86 12.04
C GLU A 151 -1.15 -2.42 11.49
N ALA A 152 -1.38 -1.43 12.37
CA ALA A 152 -1.34 -0.02 12.01
C ALA A 152 0.03 0.38 11.45
N HIS A 153 1.11 -0.02 12.13
CA HIS A 153 2.47 0.26 11.69
C HIS A 153 2.79 -0.40 10.34
N ASN A 154 2.37 -1.64 10.13
CA ASN A 154 2.54 -2.34 8.86
C ASN A 154 1.74 -1.69 7.72
N ALA A 155 0.50 -1.27 7.97
CA ALA A 155 -0.32 -0.57 6.98
C ALA A 155 0.31 0.78 6.60
N PHE A 156 0.76 1.54 7.58
CA PHE A 156 1.43 2.82 7.39
C PHE A 156 2.75 2.67 6.61
N GLY A 157 3.59 1.69 6.95
CA GLY A 157 4.83 1.42 6.22
C GLY A 157 4.58 1.06 4.76
N LYS A 158 3.52 0.29 4.46
CA LYS A 158 3.09 0.01 3.07
C LYS A 158 2.64 1.27 2.34
N MET A 159 1.95 2.19 3.03
CA MET A 159 1.54 3.48 2.46
C MET A 159 2.76 4.30 2.02
N ILE A 160 3.78 4.42 2.88
CA ILE A 160 5.01 5.15 2.56
C ILE A 160 5.73 4.51 1.36
N LYS A 161 5.89 3.17 1.35
CA LYS A 161 6.53 2.47 0.22
C LYS A 161 5.83 2.77 -1.11
N ALA A 162 4.50 2.72 -1.11
CA ALA A 162 3.73 3.01 -2.31
C ALA A 162 3.90 4.47 -2.75
N SER A 163 3.87 5.43 -1.83
CA SER A 163 4.08 6.85 -2.15
C SER A 163 5.45 7.13 -2.73
N ASN A 164 6.49 6.54 -2.14
CA ASN A 164 7.86 6.70 -2.64
C ASN A 164 8.03 6.09 -4.04
N PHE A 165 7.40 4.95 -4.32
CA PHE A 165 7.38 4.36 -5.68
C PHE A 165 6.79 5.32 -6.73
N MET A 166 5.88 6.19 -6.31
CA MET A 166 5.25 7.20 -7.17
C MET A 166 6.01 8.52 -7.24
N GLY A 167 7.16 8.62 -6.57
CA GLY A 167 7.92 9.86 -6.46
C GLY A 167 7.25 10.89 -5.54
N ILE A 168 6.29 10.47 -4.70
CA ILE A 168 5.65 11.33 -3.70
C ILE A 168 6.32 11.09 -2.37
N LYS A 169 6.94 12.14 -1.84
CA LYS A 169 7.54 12.13 -0.50
C LYS A 169 6.48 12.42 0.54
N ILE A 170 6.34 11.55 1.53
CA ILE A 170 5.51 11.85 2.71
C ILE A 170 6.37 12.54 3.74
N LEU A 171 5.94 13.71 4.22
CA LEU A 171 6.65 14.48 5.24
C LEU A 171 5.93 14.37 6.58
N THR A 172 6.70 14.38 7.67
CA THR A 172 6.18 14.63 9.01
C THR A 172 5.70 16.07 9.13
N SER A 173 4.95 16.37 10.21
CA SER A 173 4.59 17.75 10.56
C SER A 173 5.81 18.66 10.78
N LEU A 174 6.98 18.07 11.06
CA LEU A 174 8.27 18.75 11.22
C LEU A 174 9.05 18.88 9.90
N GLY A 175 8.45 18.49 8.77
CA GLY A 175 9.03 18.62 7.43
C GLY A 175 10.06 17.55 7.07
N SER A 176 10.26 16.53 7.91
CA SER A 176 11.19 15.43 7.64
C SER A 176 10.54 14.35 6.76
N GLU A 177 11.26 13.82 5.78
CA GLU A 177 10.76 12.74 4.93
C GLU A 177 10.63 11.43 5.72
N LEU A 178 9.47 10.80 5.62
CA LEU A 178 9.19 9.52 6.26
C LEU A 178 9.73 8.38 5.40
N SER A 179 10.58 7.54 6.00
CA SER A 179 11.00 6.27 5.41
C SER A 179 10.09 5.13 5.88
N PRO A 180 9.94 4.05 5.09
CA PRO A 180 9.14 2.90 5.48
C PRO A 180 9.63 2.20 6.75
N GLU A 181 10.92 2.32 7.06
CA GLU A 181 11.57 1.71 8.22
C GLU A 181 11.58 2.63 9.46
N MET A 182 11.15 3.90 9.34
CA MET A 182 11.09 4.80 10.49
C MET A 182 10.09 4.28 11.52
N HIS A 183 10.60 3.92 12.69
CA HIS A 183 9.77 3.77 13.87
C HIS A 183 9.12 5.12 14.16
N LEU A 184 7.78 5.16 14.09
CA LEU A 184 7.03 6.31 14.57
C LEU A 184 7.33 6.41 16.07
N GLU A 185 8.16 7.40 16.43
CA GLU A 185 8.46 7.69 17.83
C GLU A 185 7.13 7.88 18.59
N THR A 186 6.97 7.09 19.65
CA THR A 186 5.84 7.12 20.58
C THR A 186 6.01 8.21 21.61
#